data_AF-A0A2H9MER5-F1
#
_entry.id   AF-A0A2H9MER5-F1
#
_cell.length_a   1.000
_cell.length_b   1.000
_cell.length_c   1.000
_cell.angle_alpha   90.00
_cell.angle_beta   90.00
_cell.angle_gamma   90.00
#
_symmetry.space_group_name_H-M   'P 1'
#
loop_
_entity.id
_entity.type
_entity.pdbx_description
1 polymer ?
#
loop_
_entity_poly.entity_id
_entity_poly.type
_entity_poly.pdbx_seq_one_letter_code
_entity_poly.pdbx_strand_id
1 'polypeptide(L)' 'MLPKNKLIECPRCWVKMNQTEINVLGPNVIIDVCPKCNGVWFDKGELKKILKDRKLSDYLTKNIGTQTKSELVCPR' A
#
# COMPACT_ATOMS: atom_id res chain seq x y z
N MET A 1 -18.10 0.15 -5.76
CA MET A 1 -16.63 0.31 -5.58
C MET A 1 -16.22 1.45 -6.51
N LEU A 2 -15.84 2.61 -5.97
CA LEU A 2 -15.48 3.77 -6.79
C LEU A 2 -14.06 3.58 -7.34
N PRO A 3 -13.80 3.93 -8.61
CA PRO A 3 -12.46 3.85 -9.17
C PRO A 3 -11.56 4.84 -8.43
N LYS A 4 -10.47 4.33 -7.83
CA LYS A 4 -9.39 5.17 -7.30
C LYS A 4 -8.70 5.86 -8.47
N ASN A 5 -9.21 6.99 -8.92
CA ASN A 5 -8.56 7.76 -9.98
C ASN A 5 -7.48 8.67 -9.38
N LYS A 6 -6.43 8.06 -8.83
CA LYS A 6 -5.29 8.78 -8.25
C LYS A 6 -4.01 8.31 -8.94
N LEU A 7 -3.48 9.17 -9.81
CA LEU A 7 -2.20 8.94 -10.50
C LEU A 7 -1.07 9.26 -9.52
N ILE A 8 -0.48 8.23 -8.91
CA ILE A 8 0.64 8.35 -7.97
C ILE A 8 1.92 7.85 -8.64
N GLU A 9 3.00 8.59 -8.45
CA GLU A 9 4.34 8.17 -8.87
C GLU A 9 5.07 7.48 -7.74
N CYS A 10 5.86 6.45 -8.07
CA CYS A 10 6.73 5.79 -7.12
C CYS A 10 7.78 6.78 -6.59
N PRO A 11 7.85 7.05 -5.28
CA PRO A 11 8.81 8.04 -4.75
C PRO A 11 10.27 7.58 -4.83
N ARG A 12 10.51 6.29 -5.12
CA ARG A 12 11.85 5.77 -5.43
C ARG A 12 12.23 5.95 -6.90
N CYS A 13 11.28 5.76 -7.80
CA CYS A 13 11.55 5.58 -9.23
C CYS A 13 11.05 6.72 -10.11
N TRP A 14 10.17 7.57 -9.57
CA TRP A 14 9.51 8.68 -10.26
C TRP A 14 8.78 8.22 -11.53
N VAL A 15 8.15 7.05 -11.47
CA VAL A 15 7.31 6.48 -12.54
C VAL A 15 5.92 6.21 -12.00
N LYS A 16 4.92 6.29 -12.87
CA LYS A 16 3.52 5.96 -12.54
C LYS A 16 3.41 4.53 -12.00
N MET A 17 2.66 4.38 -10.92
CA MET A 17 2.34 3.06 -10.37
C MET A 17 1.16 2.43 -11.12
N ASN A 18 1.13 1.10 -11.14
CA ASN A 18 0.03 0.30 -11.67
C ASN A 18 -0.91 -0.09 -10.53
N GLN A 19 -2.21 0.05 -10.75
CA GLN A 19 -3.21 -0.48 -9.84
C GLN A 19 -3.36 -1.98 -10.07
N THR A 20 -3.22 -2.76 -9.00
CA THR A 20 -3.38 -4.21 -9.01
C THR A 20 -4.41 -4.60 -7.97
N GLU A 21 -5.42 -5.36 -8.39
CA GLU A 21 -6.37 -5.98 -7.47
C GLU A 21 -5.77 -7.27 -6.91
N ILE A 22 -5.70 -7.39 -5.60
CA ILE A 22 -5.17 -8.57 -4.92
C ILE A 22 -6.20 -9.18 -3.97
N ASN A 23 -6.15 -10.50 -3.85
CA ASN A 23 -6.94 -11.28 -2.89
C ASN A 23 -5.99 -12.23 -2.13
N VAL A 24 -5.51 -11.77 -0.97
CA VAL A 24 -4.51 -12.50 -0.18
C VAL A 24 -5.12 -13.14 1.07
N LEU A 25 -5.90 -12.37 1.84
CA LEU A 25 -6.49 -12.82 3.10
C LEU A 25 -7.92 -12.28 3.32
N GLY A 26 -8.55 -11.63 2.33
CA GLY A 26 -9.78 -10.88 2.54
C GLY A 26 -10.47 -10.34 1.29
N PRO A 27 -11.34 -9.32 1.43
CA PRO A 27 -12.02 -8.72 0.27
C PRO A 27 -10.99 -8.20 -0.72
N ASN A 28 -11.35 -8.15 -2.00
CA ASN A 28 -10.46 -7.61 -3.03
C ASN A 28 -10.01 -6.19 -2.65
N VAL A 29 -8.69 -5.97 -2.64
CA VAL A 29 -8.07 -4.67 -2.36
C VAL A 29 -7.27 -4.23 -3.57
N ILE A 30 -7.42 -2.96 -3.95
CA ILE A 30 -6.65 -2.34 -5.03
C ILE A 30 -5.41 -1.69 -4.41
N ILE A 31 -4.25 -2.21 -4.75
CA ILE A 31 -2.95 -1.70 -4.30
C ILE A 31 -2.20 -1.03 -5.46
N ASP A 32 -1.28 -0.14 -5.15
CA ASP A 32 -0.42 0.50 -6.14
C ASP A 32 0.94 -0.18 -6.16
N VAL A 33 1.38 -0.63 -7.34
CA VAL A 33 2.64 -1.35 -7.54
C VAL A 33 3.50 -0.61 -8.55
N CYS A 34 4.74 -0.30 -8.18
CA CYS A 34 5.70 0.27 -9.12
C CYS A 34 6.18 -0.79 -10.12
N PRO A 35 6.02 -0.59 -11.45
CA PRO A 35 6.47 -1.57 -12.44
C PRO A 35 7.99 -1.64 -12.60
N LYS A 36 8.75 -0.70 -12.03
CA LYS A 36 10.21 -0.62 -12.16
C LYS A 36 10.96 -1.27 -10.99
N CYS A 37 10.51 -1.02 -9.76
CA CYS A 37 11.17 -1.54 -8.55
C CYS A 37 10.32 -2.53 -7.75
N ASN A 38 9.11 -2.83 -8.22
CA ASN A 38 8.15 -3.74 -7.59
C ASN A 38 7.74 -3.32 -6.18
N GLY A 39 7.96 -2.06 -5.81
CA GLY A 39 7.50 -1.51 -4.53
C GLY A 39 5.97 -1.49 -4.47
N VAL A 40 5.42 -1.93 -3.34
CA VAL A 40 3.97 -2.03 -3.08
C VAL A 40 3.55 -0.94 -2.11
N TRP A 41 2.45 -0.26 -2.44
CA TRP A 41 1.95 0.93 -1.78
C TRP A 41 0.46 0.74 -1.46
N PHE A 42 0.08 1.07 -0.23
CA PHE A 42 -1.28 0.92 0.30
C PHE A 42 -1.86 2.28 0.66
N ASP A 43 -3.11 2.56 0.29
CA ASP A 43 -3.77 3.75 0.84
C ASP A 43 -4.17 3.55 2.30
N LYS A 44 -4.50 4.66 2.96
CA LYS A 44 -5.00 4.67 4.34
C LYS A 44 -6.15 3.66 4.50
N GLY A 45 -5.93 2.67 5.35
CA GLY A 45 -6.94 1.66 5.71
C GLY A 45 -6.91 0.38 4.87
N GLU A 46 -6.17 0.32 3.77
CA GLU A 46 -6.15 -0.87 2.90
C GLU A 46 -5.37 -2.03 3.49
N LEU A 47 -4.23 -1.74 4.11
CA LEU A 47 -3.49 -2.74 4.87
C LEU A 47 -4.36 -3.36 5.98
N LYS A 48 -5.25 -2.56 6.60
CA LYS A 48 -6.21 -3.06 7.60
C LYS A 48 -7.22 -4.04 7.01
N LYS A 49 -7.70 -3.78 5.78
CA LYS A 49 -8.63 -4.67 5.06
C LYS A 49 -8.02 -6.01 4.72
N ILE A 50 -6.75 -6.03 4.34
CA ILE A 50 -6.01 -7.26 4.01
C ILE A 50 -5.81 -8.11 5.26
N LEU A 51 -5.36 -7.49 6.35
CA LEU A 51 -4.89 -8.26 7.51
C LEU A 51 -6.01 -8.92 8.31
N LYS A 52 -7.26 -8.40 8.28
CA LYS A 52 -8.45 -8.81 9.06
C LYS A 52 -8.28 -8.87 10.59
N ASP A 53 -7.06 -9.05 11.10
CA ASP A 53 -6.68 -8.99 12.49
C ASP A 53 -6.33 -7.54 12.85
N ARG A 54 -7.15 -6.95 13.71
CA ARG A 54 -6.98 -5.57 14.17
C ARG A 54 -5.69 -5.39 14.99
N LYS A 55 -5.30 -6.37 15.82
CA LYS A 55 -4.08 -6.27 16.64
C LYS A 55 -2.85 -6.33 15.77
N LEU A 56 -2.79 -7.27 14.83
CA LEU A 56 -1.71 -7.37 13.86
C LEU A 56 -1.66 -6.12 12.99
N SER A 57 -2.81 -5.66 12.48
CA SER A 57 -2.87 -4.44 11.68
C SER A 57 -2.40 -3.20 12.45
N ASP A 58 -2.81 -3.03 13.70
CA ASP A 58 -2.38 -1.91 14.53
C ASP A 58 -0.88 -2.02 14.87
N TYR A 59 -0.35 -3.23 15.07
CA TYR A 59 1.10 -3.45 15.26
C TYR A 59 1.89 -3.11 14.00
N LEU A 60 1.50 -3.64 12.84
CA LEU A 60 2.20 -3.39 11.58
C LEU A 60 2.08 -1.93 11.16
N THR A 61 0.92 -1.29 11.28
CA THR A 61 0.81 0.16 10.96
C THR A 61 1.58 1.07 11.92
N LYS A 62 1.87 0.61 13.15
CA LYS A 62 2.72 1.32 14.12
C LYS A 62 4.21 1.08 13.96
N ASN A 63 4.63 0.00 13.28
CA ASN A 63 6.03 -0.46 13.27
C ASN A 63 6.60 -0.69 11.85
N ILE A 64 5.78 -1.11 10.89
CA ILE A 64 6.11 -1.22 9.47
C ILE A 64 5.87 0.15 8.82
N GLY A 65 6.95 0.86 8.52
CA GLY A 65 6.95 2.18 7.87
C GLY A 65 7.29 3.36 8.79
N THR A 66 7.21 3.21 10.11
CA THR A 66 7.52 4.27 11.10
C THR A 66 8.90 4.11 11.75
N GLN A 67 9.44 2.90 11.79
CA GLN A 67 10.81 2.61 12.26
C GLN A 67 11.78 2.30 11.11
N THR A 68 11.30 2.36 9.87
CA THR A 68 12.17 2.12 8.72
C THR A 68 13.03 3.36 8.51
N LYS A 69 14.35 3.21 8.35
CA LYS A 69 15.23 4.29 7.84
C LYS A 69 14.85 4.76 6.42
N SER A 70 13.79 4.18 5.82
CA SER A 70 13.31 4.58 4.52
C SER A 70 12.54 5.89 4.66
N GLU A 71 12.99 6.92 3.95
CA GLU A 71 12.27 8.19 3.79
C GLU A 71 10.95 8.03 2.99
N LEU A 72 10.72 6.83 2.46
CA LEU A 72 9.61 6.49 1.58
C LEU A 72 8.43 6.01 2.42
N VAL A 73 7.63 6.96 2.90
CA VAL A 73 6.36 6.68 3.59
C VAL A 73 5.29 6.42 2.54
N CYS A 74 4.45 5.41 2.79
CA CYS A 74 3.27 5.04 1.99
C CYS A 74 2.54 6.29 1.45
N PRO A 75 2.06 6.25 0.19
CA PRO A 75 1.65 7.47 -0.46
C PRO A 75 0.42 7.99 0.27
N ARG A 76 0.41 9.31 0.47
CA ARG A 76 -0.55 9.98 1.35
C ARG A 76 -1.98 9.89 0.85
#